data_AF-A0A0N4THK7-F1
#
_entry.id   AF-A0A0N4THK7-F1
#
_cell.length_a   1.000
_cell.length_b   1.000
_cell.length_c   1.000
_cell.angle_alpha   90.00
_cell.angle_beta   90.00
_cell.angle_gamma   90.00
#
_symmetry.space_group_name_H-M   'P 1'
#
loop_
_entity.id
_entity.type
_entity.pdbx_description
1 polymer ?
#
loop_
_entity_poly.entity_id
_entity_poly.type
_entity_poly.pdbx_seq_one_letter_code
_entity_poly.pdbx_strand_id
1 'polypeptide(L)'
;MVESTIGEEVFRQGLNLYLVEFAYANAEKSDFLSSFSKIFKAIDYHHDPFLSTNFSVYDYIDSWIYQRGFPLLKVRQVGDYFEISQQIFDFDNSSEFADTQWKVPIFTQENEQDEV
;
A
#
# COMPACT_ATOMS: atom_id res chain seq x y z
N MET A 1 0.00 -2.93 -7.23
CA MET A 1 0.26 -2.01 -6.10
C MET A 1 0.72 -2.77 -4.86
N VAL A 2 -0.15 -3.61 -4.24
CA VAL A 2 0.23 -4.38 -3.04
C VAL A 2 1.44 -5.28 -3.32
N GLU A 3 1.38 -6.12 -4.36
CA GLU A 3 2.50 -6.98 -4.78
C GLU A 3 3.81 -6.20 -4.98
N SER A 4 3.79 -5.08 -5.71
CA SER A 4 4.96 -4.23 -5.94
C SER A 4 5.53 -3.59 -4.67
N THR A 5 4.70 -3.43 -3.63
CA THR A 5 5.12 -2.88 -2.34
C THR A 5 5.72 -3.94 -1.44
N ILE A 6 5.17 -5.15 -1.49
CA ILE A 6 5.51 -6.23 -0.56
C ILE A 6 6.45 -7.29 -1.13
N GLY A 7 6.71 -7.24 -2.43
CA GLY A 7 7.47 -8.25 -3.16
C GLY A 7 6.60 -9.39 -3.67
N GLU A 8 6.95 -9.88 -4.87
CA GLU A 8 6.22 -10.96 -5.56
C GLU A 8 6.17 -12.24 -4.71
N GLU A 9 7.28 -12.64 -4.09
CA GLU A 9 7.36 -13.89 -3.32
C GLU A 9 6.40 -13.87 -2.12
N VAL A 10 6.44 -12.78 -1.34
CA VAL A 10 5.59 -12.59 -0.17
C VAL A 10 4.12 -12.57 -0.56
N PHE A 11 3.79 -11.83 -1.63
CA PHE A 11 2.44 -11.76 -2.15
C PHE A 11 1.92 -13.13 -2.58
N ARG A 12 2.74 -13.91 -3.30
CA ARG A 12 2.38 -15.26 -3.76
C ARG A 12 2.17 -16.22 -2.59
N GLN A 13 3.03 -16.18 -1.57
CA GLN A 13 2.88 -17.01 -0.37
C GLN A 13 1.60 -16.66 0.40
N GLY A 14 1.31 -15.36 0.57
CA GLY A 14 0.07 -14.87 1.20
C GLY A 14 -1.19 -15.31 0.46
N LEU A 15 -1.17 -15.20 -0.87
CA LEU A 15 -2.29 -15.63 -1.71
C LEU A 15 -2.48 -17.15 -1.68
N ASN A 16 -1.40 -17.93 -1.70
CA ASN A 16 -1.49 -19.38 -1.60
C ASN A 16 -2.12 -19.82 -0.27
N LEU A 17 -1.67 -19.23 0.85
CA LEU A 17 -2.24 -19.51 2.16
C LEU A 17 -3.73 -19.16 2.21
N TYR A 18 -4.11 -17.98 1.73
CA TYR A 18 -5.52 -17.56 1.66
C TYR A 18 -6.38 -18.54 0.85
N LEU A 19 -5.93 -18.93 -0.34
CA LEU A 19 -6.69 -19.84 -1.20
C LEU A 19 -6.83 -21.24 -0.61
N VAL A 20 -5.81 -21.73 0.11
CA VAL A 20 -5.84 -23.04 0.78
C VAL A 20 -6.73 -23.00 2.02
N GLU A 21 -6.62 -21.96 2.86
CA GLU A 21 -7.42 -21.81 4.09
C GLU A 21 -8.92 -21.70 3.79
N PHE A 22 -9.29 -21.01 2.71
CA PHE A 22 -10.69 -20.76 2.35
C PHE A 22 -11.16 -21.58 1.15
N ALA A 23 -10.44 -22.65 0.81
CA ALA A 23 -10.82 -23.54 -0.28
C ALA A 23 -12.24 -24.11 -0.06
N TYR A 24 -13.08 -24.00 -1.09
CA TYR A 24 -14.47 -24.49 -1.07
C TYR A 24 -15.37 -23.82 -0.02
N ALA A 25 -14.95 -22.68 0.54
CA ALA A 25 -15.70 -21.87 1.50
C ALA A 25 -15.87 -20.44 0.99
N ASN A 26 -16.57 -19.61 1.77
CA ASN A 26 -16.63 -18.17 1.55
C ASN A 26 -15.58 -17.49 2.43
N ALA A 27 -15.08 -16.34 1.97
CA ALA A 27 -14.13 -15.54 2.70
C ALA A 27 -14.56 -14.07 2.70
N GLU A 28 -14.26 -13.37 3.78
CA GLU A 28 -14.44 -11.94 3.91
C GLU A 28 -13.14 -11.17 3.69
N LYS A 29 -13.23 -9.84 3.71
CA LYS A 29 -12.06 -8.94 3.55
C LYS A 29 -11.06 -9.08 4.71
N SER A 30 -11.57 -9.33 5.91
CA SER A 30 -10.78 -9.59 7.12
C SER A 30 -9.94 -10.87 7.01
N ASP A 31 -10.48 -11.90 6.36
CA ASP A 31 -9.80 -13.17 6.12
C ASP A 31 -8.57 -12.97 5.22
N PHE A 32 -8.71 -12.17 4.17
CA PHE A 32 -7.60 -11.79 3.30
C PHE A 32 -6.48 -11.09 4.10
N LEU A 33 -6.83 -10.09 4.91
CA LEU A 33 -5.86 -9.38 5.76
C LEU A 33 -5.17 -10.30 6.78
N SER A 34 -5.91 -11.26 7.34
CA SER A 34 -5.41 -12.26 8.28
C SER A 34 -4.38 -13.19 7.65
N SER A 35 -4.67 -13.76 6.48
CA SER A 35 -3.74 -14.65 5.77
C SER A 35 -2.44 -13.93 5.39
N PHE A 36 -2.53 -12.68 4.91
CA PHE A 36 -1.34 -11.88 4.62
C PHE A 36 -0.56 -11.57 5.90
N SER A 37 -1.22 -11.11 6.96
CA SER A 37 -0.57 -10.81 8.25
C SER A 37 0.21 -12.01 8.83
N LYS A 38 -0.27 -13.24 8.64
CA LYS A 38 0.45 -14.46 9.05
C LYS A 38 1.76 -14.61 8.29
N ILE A 39 1.76 -14.40 6.98
CA ILE A 39 2.99 -14.43 6.19
C ILE A 39 3.92 -13.32 6.65
N PHE A 40 3.47 -12.08 6.80
CA PHE A 40 4.36 -10.99 7.25
C PHE A 40 5.03 -11.23 8.60
N LYS A 41 4.34 -11.86 9.55
CA LYS A 41 4.94 -12.27 10.82
C LYS A 41 5.95 -13.40 10.70
N ALA A 42 5.85 -14.21 9.64
CA ALA A 42 6.70 -15.35 9.40
C ALA A 42 7.94 -15.02 8.55
N ILE A 43 7.92 -13.93 7.77
CA ILE A 43 9.10 -13.44 7.06
C ILE A 43 10.05 -12.81 8.08
N ASP A 44 11.34 -13.13 7.97
CA ASP A 44 12.39 -12.51 8.77
C ASP A 44 12.37 -10.98 8.63
N TYR A 45 12.61 -10.28 9.75
CA TYR A 45 12.60 -8.80 9.85
C TYR A 45 13.42 -8.08 8.78
N HIS A 46 14.36 -8.75 8.12
CA HIS A 46 15.25 -8.17 7.11
C HIS A 46 14.57 -7.82 5.78
N HIS A 47 13.38 -8.35 5.48
CA HIS A 47 12.64 -8.08 4.23
C HIS A 47 11.29 -7.40 4.45
N ASP A 48 10.99 -6.89 5.64
CA ASP A 48 9.76 -6.14 5.87
C ASP A 48 9.89 -4.72 5.28
N PRO A 49 9.16 -4.39 4.18
CA PRO A 49 9.23 -3.08 3.56
C PRO A 49 8.62 -1.97 4.45
N PHE A 50 7.93 -2.35 5.54
CA PHE A 50 7.32 -1.44 6.49
C PHE A 50 8.12 -1.28 7.79
N LEU A 51 9.27 -1.94 7.95
CA LEU A 51 10.06 -1.90 9.19
C LEU A 51 10.53 -0.50 9.58
N SER A 52 10.79 0.36 8.59
CA SER A 52 11.17 1.76 8.76
C SER A 52 9.98 2.71 8.95
N THR A 53 8.75 2.18 8.90
CA THR A 53 7.53 2.96 8.95
C THR A 53 6.75 2.72 10.24
N ASN A 54 5.98 3.71 10.68
CA ASN A 54 5.17 3.61 11.91
C ASN A 54 3.83 2.86 11.69
N PHE A 55 3.69 2.09 10.62
CA PHE A 55 2.44 1.41 10.29
C PHE A 55 2.72 0.01 9.75
N SER A 56 1.76 -0.90 9.93
CA SER A 56 1.88 -2.29 9.50
C SER A 56 1.31 -2.50 8.09
N VAL A 57 1.57 -3.67 7.50
CA VAL A 57 0.93 -4.05 6.24
C VAL A 57 -0.60 -4.07 6.34
N TYR A 58 -1.11 -4.35 7.55
CA TYR A 58 -2.54 -4.33 7.82
C TYR A 58 -3.06 -2.93 7.62
N ASP A 59 -2.46 -1.92 8.26
CA ASP A 59 -2.85 -0.51 8.13
C ASP A 59 -2.74 -0.02 6.68
N TYR A 60 -1.73 -0.51 5.96
CA TYR A 60 -1.56 -0.25 4.55
C TYR A 60 -2.75 -0.77 3.74
N ILE A 61 -3.00 -2.09 3.75
CA ILE A 61 -4.07 -2.71 2.96
C ILE A 61 -5.46 -2.21 3.42
N ASP A 62 -5.66 -2.02 4.71
CA ASP A 62 -6.90 -1.50 5.32
C ASP A 62 -7.25 -0.11 4.75
N SER A 63 -6.26 0.79 4.66
CA SER A 63 -6.44 2.13 4.07
C SER A 63 -6.90 2.10 2.61
N TRP A 64 -6.62 1.03 1.87
CA TRP A 64 -7.02 0.87 0.47
C TRP A 64 -8.33 0.11 0.27
N ILE A 65 -8.68 -0.82 1.16
CA ILE A 65 -9.87 -1.68 0.99
C ILE A 65 -11.14 -1.03 1.54
N TYR A 66 -11.06 -0.28 2.65
CA TYR A 66 -12.24 0.23 3.35
C TYR A 66 -12.60 1.67 2.99
N GLN A 67 -11.73 2.39 2.28
CA GLN A 67 -11.95 3.77 1.91
C GLN A 67 -12.52 3.87 0.48
N ARG A 68 -13.49 4.77 0.28
CA ARG A 68 -14.05 5.04 -1.04
C ARG A 68 -13.13 5.97 -1.82
N GLY A 69 -12.94 5.68 -3.10
CA GLY A 69 -12.17 6.53 -4.01
C GLY A 69 -10.68 6.21 -4.00
N PHE A 70 -9.86 7.17 -4.42
CA PHE A 70 -8.41 7.04 -4.49
C PHE A 70 -7.74 8.40 -4.27
N PRO A 71 -6.48 8.42 -3.82
CA PRO A 71 -5.76 9.66 -3.56
C PRO A 71 -5.29 10.32 -4.86
N LEU A 72 -5.45 11.63 -4.95
CA LEU A 72 -4.70 12.49 -5.84
C LEU A 72 -3.44 12.97 -5.13
N LEU A 73 -2.28 12.59 -5.67
CA LEU A 73 -0.99 13.09 -5.20
C LEU A 73 -0.61 14.36 -5.95
N LYS A 74 -0.29 15.42 -5.21
CA LYS A 74 0.31 16.65 -5.74
C LYS A 74 1.78 16.65 -5.33
N VAL A 75 2.65 16.64 -6.33
CA VAL A 75 4.10 16.69 -6.14
C VAL A 75 4.61 18.04 -6.61
N ARG A 76 5.35 18.74 -5.75
CA ARG A 76 5.97 20.03 -6.05
C ARG A 76 7.43 19.99 -5.68
N GLN A 77 8.30 20.32 -6.63
CA GLN A 77 9.72 20.52 -6.35
C GLN A 77 9.93 21.91 -5.74
N VAL A 78 10.59 21.95 -4.59
CA VAL A 78 10.94 23.18 -3.86
C VAL A 78 12.44 23.14 -3.57
N GLY A 79 13.23 23.67 -4.51
CA GLY A 79 14.68 23.55 -4.49
C GLY A 79 15.12 22.09 -4.66
N ASP A 80 15.83 21.57 -3.67
CA ASP A 80 16.37 20.21 -3.65
C ASP A 80 15.43 19.18 -3.01
N TYR A 81 14.25 19.60 -2.56
CA TYR A 81 13.27 18.72 -1.92
C TYR A 81 11.96 18.62 -2.71
N PHE A 82 11.30 17.48 -2.59
CA PHE A 82 9.95 17.28 -3.11
C PHE A 82 8.93 17.37 -1.98
N GLU A 83 7.99 18.29 -2.11
CA GLU A 83 6.81 18.37 -1.26
C GLU A 83 5.69 17.54 -1.90
N ILE A 84 5.20 16.55 -1.15
CA ILE A 84 4.15 15.65 -1.59
C ILE A 84 2.95 15.83 -0.66
N SER A 85 1.80 16.11 -1.24
CA SER A 85 0.52 16.17 -0.51
C SER A 85 -0.49 15.25 -1.16
N GLN A 86 -1.40 14.71 -0.33
CA GLN A 86 -2.50 13.86 -0.78
C GLN A 86 -3.84 14.52 -0.46
N GLN A 87 -4.81 14.29 -1.34
CA GLN A 87 -6.23 14.60 -1.12
C GLN A 87 -7.07 13.55 -1.85
N ILE A 88 -8.33 13.35 -1.45
CA ILE A 88 -9.23 12.50 -2.24
C ILE A 88 -9.42 13.09 -3.65
N PHE A 89 -9.39 12.22 -4.67
CA PHE A 89 -9.80 12.62 -6.01
C PHE A 89 -11.33 12.64 -6.08
N ASP A 90 -11.91 13.85 -6.14
CA ASP A 90 -13.34 14.08 -6.27
C ASP A 90 -13.61 15.15 -7.34
N PHE A 91 -14.59 14.90 -8.21
CA PHE A 91 -15.02 15.85 -9.24
C PHE A 91 -15.99 16.91 -8.67
N ASP A 92 -16.80 16.54 -7.68
CA ASP A 92 -17.84 17.40 -7.11
C ASP A 92 -17.30 18.30 -5.99
N ASN A 93 -16.02 18.12 -5.63
CA ASN A 93 -15.31 18.87 -4.58
C ASN A 93 -16.07 18.86 -3.25
N SER A 94 -16.68 17.71 -2.92
CA SER A 94 -17.44 17.51 -1.71
C SER A 94 -16.50 17.45 -0.52
N SER A 95 -16.82 18.19 0.55
CA SER A 95 -16.00 18.20 1.78
C SER A 95 -16.18 16.94 2.64
N GLU A 96 -17.07 16.03 2.24
CA GLU A 96 -17.48 14.86 3.04
C GLU A 96 -16.32 13.88 3.30
N PHE A 97 -15.35 13.83 2.39
CA PHE A 97 -14.22 12.90 2.46
C PHE A 97 -12.85 13.59 2.49
N ALA A 98 -12.81 14.88 2.80
CA ALA A 98 -11.58 15.69 2.75
C ALA A 98 -10.47 15.17 3.69
N ASP A 99 -10.84 14.57 4.82
CA ASP A 99 -9.89 14.02 5.80
C ASP A 99 -9.44 12.59 5.50
N THR A 100 -9.91 12.01 4.40
CA THR A 100 -9.55 10.64 4.00
C THR A 100 -8.09 10.56 3.58
N GLN A 101 -7.34 9.62 4.15
CA GLN A 101 -5.93 9.43 3.86
C GLN A 101 -5.60 7.97 3.56
N TRP A 102 -4.79 7.79 2.53
CA TRP A 102 -4.26 6.51 2.10
C TRP A 102 -2.79 6.38 2.50
N LYS A 103 -2.38 5.15 2.81
CA LYS A 103 -0.96 4.80 2.93
C LYS A 103 -0.43 4.51 1.53
N VAL A 104 0.09 5.52 0.84
CA VAL A 104 0.52 5.38 -0.56
C VAL A 104 2.01 5.00 -0.63
N PRO A 105 2.38 3.91 -1.32
CA PRO A 105 3.78 3.57 -1.53
C PRO A 105 4.32 4.45 -2.67
N ILE A 106 5.36 5.22 -2.41
CA ILE A 106 5.96 6.14 -3.39
C ILE A 106 7.29 5.57 -3.83
N PHE A 107 7.45 5.38 -5.14
CA PHE A 107 8.68 4.94 -5.77
C PHE A 107 9.18 6.08 -6.65
N THR A 108 10.45 6.45 -6.51
CA THR A 108 11.08 7.47 -7.35
C THR A 108 12.05 6.80 -8.30
N GLN A 109 12.07 7.26 -9.54
CA GLN A 109 13.11 6.92 -10.51
C GLN A 109 13.67 8.22 -11.03
N GLU A 110 14.95 8.48 -10.74
CA GLU A 110 15.68 9.57 -11.35
C GLU A 110 16.26 9.06 -12.67
N ASN A 111 15.96 9.75 -13.76
CA ASN A 111 16.65 9.51 -15.01
C ASN A 111 18.02 10.17 -14.89
N GLU A 112 19.05 9.38 -14.62
CA GLU A 112 20.44 9.82 -14.80
C GLU A 112 20.60 10.19 -16.29
N GLN A 113 20.64 11.50 -16.58
CA GLN A 113 21.17 11.95 -17.86
C GLN A 113 22.68 11.81 -17.76
N ASP A 114 23.23 10.76 -18.39
CA ASP A 114 24.66 10.66 -18.66
C ASP A 114 25.11 11.93 -19.38
N GLU A 115 25.79 12.83 -18.66
CA GLU A 115 26.49 13.97 -19.26
C GLU A 115 27.66 13.41 -20.09
N VAL A 116 27.62 13.68 -21.40
CA VAL A 116 28.68 13.39 -22.38
C VAL A 116 29.69 14.54 -22.42
#